data_AF-A0A943BFG1-F1
#
_entry.id   AF-A0A943BFG1-F1
#
_cell.length_a   1.000
_cell.length_b   1.000
_cell.length_c   1.000
_cell.angle_alpha   90.00
_cell.angle_beta   90.00
_cell.angle_gamma   90.00
#
_symmetry.space_group_name_H-M   'P 1'
#
loop_
_entity.id
_entity.type
_entity.pdbx_description
1 polymer ?
#
loop_
_entity_poly.entity_id
_entity_poly.type
_entity_poly.pdbx_seq_one_letter_code
_entity_poly.pdbx_strand_id
1 'polypeptide(L)'
;MDRLAGRYDPERGKIINPIKNMRAGDVTDAFATFIHEIQHVHLNYFTVIGEVTEILQKEKLCTPTTDRAHYQKIQKVIGILEHAVSELQEMYANSQELLWIEEYQGAEEADRVYHRKSTLYQRYSRQFLEITEKCGAPEEKRTIIHEICVKAASPSMSADAFTELLMETERLEEYFAKEGNVNRRLERLMEKYRNQTAEQMSKQTTEPEEHQIHLQELISLLIRKGICVYSAELLLFSRNLSDSLSEKSLKNLAENDYQDFLVKKMRGFDFSSAEESMKMVPFQWKEEYFSVIKYSSRLLYPDTNRMLMGWSRKEYYIGQEVAEDELREALKTAKALAIPFDEYDRRNSRPKYFKWENTPLFVILEDYNQCEQWMGEILEEDLYFVDLYPEDVQNFYTVLFFRRRKEPEVLFVFPTLKHLAEMLIRKWNLRNKILTSQNQESLKLFACFGDEIHMLQAITWLMSFVSGTGWNGSQVQQTASMLCVGFVRSLLESALQIRLKEYWNYRSSLPTMDTVSDGFYTFMEFEGRENTGIICAQEHGGSSYPVLFASVSAARAYAIRVPQGERRKLVAVDDCYWNVLRKHLKQSTGKWCLYLDGDEGILFDVEVYEQVRQMVKKRCF
;
A
#
# COMPACT_ATOMS: atom_id res chain seq x y z
N MET A 1 14.28 -6.54 25.40
CA MET A 1 13.80 -7.50 24.38
C MET A 1 12.52 -6.89 23.86
N ASP A 2 12.65 -6.01 22.89
CA ASP A 2 11.56 -5.10 22.55
C ASP A 2 10.62 -5.79 21.57
N ARG A 3 9.38 -5.95 22.03
CA ARG A 3 8.25 -6.44 21.26
C ARG A 3 7.97 -5.43 20.15
N LEU A 4 8.46 -5.70 18.95
CA LEU A 4 7.87 -5.18 17.71
C LEU A 4 6.54 -5.91 17.48
N ALA A 5 5.57 -5.60 18.32
CA ALA A 5 4.15 -5.77 18.01
C ALA A 5 3.74 -4.58 17.14
N GLY A 6 2.74 -4.74 16.27
CA GLY A 6 2.23 -3.62 15.48
C GLY A 6 1.86 -2.44 16.39
N ARG A 7 2.08 -1.21 15.92
CA ARG A 7 1.75 0.01 16.69
C ARG A 7 0.53 0.65 16.05
N TYR A 8 -0.54 0.79 16.82
CA TYR A 8 -1.67 1.63 16.47
C TYR A 8 -1.40 3.06 16.98
N ASP A 9 -1.57 4.04 16.11
CA ASP A 9 -1.59 5.46 16.46
C ASP A 9 -3.05 5.94 16.43
N PRO A 10 -3.71 6.10 17.59
CA PRO A 10 -5.10 6.52 17.66
C PRO A 10 -5.34 7.92 17.10
N GLU A 11 -4.35 8.82 17.16
CA GLU A 11 -4.49 10.19 16.67
C GLU A 11 -4.45 10.26 15.14
N ARG A 12 -3.76 9.30 14.50
CA ARG A 12 -3.64 9.21 13.02
C ARG A 12 -4.48 8.09 12.40
N GLY A 13 -5.03 7.21 13.23
CA GLY A 13 -5.67 5.95 12.85
C GLY A 13 -4.74 5.00 12.08
N LYS A 14 -3.42 5.12 12.23
CA LYS A 14 -2.44 4.35 11.44
C LYS A 14 -2.07 3.06 12.16
N ILE A 15 -1.97 1.95 11.41
CA ILE A 15 -1.47 0.67 11.92
C ILE A 15 -0.16 0.33 11.20
N ILE A 16 0.92 0.23 11.97
CA ILE A 16 2.25 -0.13 11.46
C ILE A 16 2.48 -1.62 11.70
N ASN A 17 2.67 -2.40 10.64
CA ASN A 17 2.90 -3.84 10.72
C ASN A 17 4.39 -4.17 10.51
N PRO A 18 5.15 -4.58 11.56
CA PRO A 18 6.52 -5.00 11.37
C PRO A 18 6.55 -6.33 10.60
N ILE A 19 7.21 -6.34 9.44
CA ILE A 19 7.26 -7.49 8.53
C ILE A 19 8.07 -8.62 9.17
N LYS A 20 7.39 -9.49 9.91
CA LYS A 20 7.96 -10.76 10.43
C LYS A 20 7.32 -12.01 9.82
N ASN A 21 6.09 -11.94 9.33
CA ASN A 21 5.37 -13.11 8.80
C ASN A 21 4.91 -12.89 7.36
N MET A 22 5.36 -13.75 6.46
CA MET A 22 5.02 -13.68 5.04
C MET A 22 4.02 -14.74 4.58
N ARG A 23 3.74 -15.76 5.41
CA ARG A 23 2.82 -16.85 5.07
C ARG A 23 1.58 -16.77 5.94
N ALA A 24 0.41 -16.97 5.35
CA ALA A 24 -0.86 -17.03 6.08
C ALA A 24 -0.88 -18.18 7.12
N GLY A 25 -0.07 -19.23 6.92
CA GLY A 25 0.05 -20.37 7.84
C GLY A 25 1.04 -20.21 8.99
N ASP A 26 1.93 -19.20 8.97
CA ASP A 26 2.95 -18.95 10.01
C ASP A 26 2.62 -17.66 10.81
N VAL A 27 1.37 -17.55 11.29
CA VAL A 27 0.92 -16.43 12.11
C VAL A 27 1.67 -16.44 13.45
N THR A 28 2.62 -15.53 13.62
CA THR A 28 3.22 -15.23 14.94
C THR A 28 2.41 -14.16 15.67
N ASP A 29 2.64 -14.02 16.99
CA ASP A 29 1.96 -13.10 17.92
C ASP A 29 1.77 -11.65 17.39
N ALA A 30 2.67 -11.16 16.54
CA ALA A 30 2.61 -9.81 15.98
C ALA A 30 1.42 -9.58 15.03
N PHE A 31 1.02 -10.61 14.28
CA PHE A 31 -0.10 -10.55 13.35
C PHE A 31 -1.45 -10.69 14.04
N ALA A 32 -1.49 -11.58 15.02
CA ALA A 32 -2.65 -11.75 15.87
C ALA A 32 -2.94 -10.44 16.64
N THR A 33 -1.88 -9.74 17.08
CA THR A 33 -1.99 -8.35 17.61
C THR A 33 -2.55 -7.37 16.57
N PHE A 34 -2.19 -7.49 15.30
CA PHE A 34 -2.76 -6.64 14.25
C PHE A 34 -4.27 -6.85 14.07
N ILE A 35 -4.72 -8.11 14.03
CA ILE A 35 -6.15 -8.44 13.99
C ILE A 35 -6.84 -7.89 15.23
N HIS A 36 -6.23 -8.05 16.40
CA HIS A 36 -6.72 -7.49 17.67
C HIS A 36 -6.95 -5.98 17.59
N GLU A 37 -5.99 -5.19 17.10
CA GLU A 37 -6.15 -3.74 16.96
C GLU A 37 -7.29 -3.37 15.99
N ILE A 38 -7.46 -4.09 14.88
CA ILE A 38 -8.61 -3.86 13.97
C ILE A 38 -9.94 -4.06 14.70
N GLN A 39 -10.01 -5.06 15.58
CA GLN A 39 -11.24 -5.42 16.28
C GLN A 39 -11.59 -4.40 17.38
N HIS A 40 -10.60 -3.74 17.99
CA HIS A 40 -10.83 -2.58 18.86
C HIS A 40 -11.58 -1.47 18.14
N VAL A 41 -11.05 -1.06 16.97
CA VAL A 41 -11.68 0.02 16.21
C VAL A 41 -13.05 -0.45 15.70
N HIS A 42 -13.17 -1.70 15.24
CA HIS A 42 -14.45 -2.27 14.78
C HIS A 42 -15.54 -2.14 15.84
N LEU A 43 -15.28 -2.53 17.09
CA LEU A 43 -16.28 -2.39 18.15
C LEU A 43 -16.67 -0.92 18.40
N ASN A 44 -15.73 0.02 18.31
CA ASN A 44 -16.04 1.43 18.47
C ASN A 44 -17.02 1.95 17.42
N TYR A 45 -16.88 1.49 16.19
CA TYR A 45 -17.77 1.90 15.10
C TYR A 45 -19.21 1.42 15.31
N PHE A 46 -19.42 0.28 15.95
CA PHE A 46 -20.76 -0.30 16.15
C PHE A 46 -21.39 -0.01 17.52
N THR A 47 -20.70 0.75 18.38
CA THR A 47 -21.18 1.03 19.74
C THR A 47 -21.49 2.50 19.92
N VAL A 48 -22.60 2.81 20.59
CA VAL A 48 -23.01 4.21 20.86
C VAL A 48 -21.90 4.98 21.61
N ILE A 49 -21.23 4.34 22.57
CA ILE A 49 -20.10 4.96 23.29
C ILE A 49 -18.93 5.21 22.34
N GLY A 50 -18.58 4.26 21.47
CA GLY A 50 -17.50 4.43 20.51
C GLY A 50 -17.78 5.52 19.47
N GLU A 51 -18.99 5.56 18.91
CA GLU A 51 -19.42 6.60 17.96
C GLU A 51 -19.39 8.00 18.59
N VAL A 52 -19.87 8.14 19.83
CA VAL A 52 -19.77 9.42 20.56
C VAL A 52 -18.32 9.80 20.81
N THR A 53 -17.47 8.84 21.17
CA THR A 53 -16.04 9.09 21.40
C THR A 53 -15.38 9.63 20.12
N GLU A 54 -15.66 9.05 18.96
CA GLU A 54 -15.20 9.52 17.64
C GLU A 54 -15.70 10.93 17.30
N ILE A 55 -16.98 11.23 17.56
CA ILE A 55 -17.54 12.57 17.36
C ILE A 55 -16.81 13.59 18.24
N LEU A 56 -16.57 13.26 19.52
CA LEU A 56 -15.86 14.12 20.45
C LEU A 56 -14.38 14.29 20.08
N GLN A 57 -13.73 13.26 19.53
CA GLN A 57 -12.36 13.38 19.00
C GLN A 57 -12.30 14.37 17.81
N LYS A 58 -13.29 14.35 16.91
CA LYS A 58 -13.41 15.37 15.84
C LYS A 58 -13.62 16.77 16.40
N GLU A 59 -14.48 16.91 17.41
CA GLU A 59 -14.69 18.18 18.11
C GLU A 59 -13.38 18.71 18.72
N LYS A 60 -12.63 17.84 19.40
CA LYS A 60 -11.32 18.15 19.97
C LYS A 60 -10.33 18.66 18.91
N LEU A 61 -10.28 18.02 17.74
CA LEU A 61 -9.42 18.44 16.62
C LEU A 61 -9.85 19.78 16.00
N CYS A 62 -11.15 20.05 15.95
CA CYS A 62 -11.69 21.31 15.42
C CYS A 62 -11.61 22.46 16.44
N THR A 63 -11.35 22.17 17.71
CA THR A 63 -11.30 23.18 18.77
C THR A 63 -10.06 24.07 18.59
N PRO A 64 -10.23 25.40 18.44
CA PRO A 64 -9.12 26.32 18.26
C PRO A 64 -8.25 26.40 19.53
N THR A 65 -6.97 26.65 19.36
CA THR A 65 -5.98 26.72 20.47
C THR A 65 -6.31 27.80 21.52
N THR A 66 -7.19 28.73 21.19
CA THR A 66 -7.71 29.79 22.07
C THR A 66 -8.75 29.30 23.08
N ASP A 67 -9.45 28.19 22.82
CA ASP A 67 -10.50 27.66 23.69
C ASP A 67 -10.02 26.41 24.46
N ARG A 68 -9.11 26.65 25.41
CA ARG A 68 -8.53 25.58 26.23
C ARG A 68 -9.53 24.92 27.17
N ALA A 69 -10.54 25.66 27.62
CA ALA A 69 -11.53 25.15 28.57
C ALA A 69 -12.43 24.09 27.91
N HIS A 70 -12.90 24.37 26.70
CA HIS A 70 -13.66 23.40 25.92
C HIS A 70 -12.82 22.17 25.57
N TYR A 71 -11.59 22.39 25.08
CA TYR A 71 -10.65 21.29 24.77
C TYR A 71 -10.45 20.34 25.97
N GLN A 72 -10.20 20.89 27.17
CA GLN A 72 -10.01 20.09 28.38
C GLN A 72 -11.27 19.34 28.80
N LYS A 73 -12.45 19.98 28.67
CA LYS A 73 -13.73 19.33 28.97
C LYS A 73 -13.96 18.13 28.05
N ILE A 74 -13.80 18.32 26.74
CA ILE A 74 -13.97 17.26 25.74
C ILE A 74 -12.96 16.14 25.97
N GLN A 75 -11.69 16.47 26.23
CA GLN A 75 -10.67 15.47 26.56
C GLN A 75 -11.01 14.65 27.81
N LYS A 76 -11.57 15.27 28.85
CA LYS A 76 -11.98 14.56 30.07
C LYS A 76 -13.14 13.60 29.78
N VAL A 77 -14.15 14.03 29.02
CA VAL A 77 -15.29 13.19 28.64
C VAL A 77 -14.82 11.98 27.82
N ILE A 78 -13.94 12.19 26.83
CA ILE A 78 -13.33 11.12 26.03
C ILE A 78 -12.65 10.09 26.94
N GLY A 79 -11.81 10.54 27.88
CA GLY A 79 -11.10 9.63 28.79
C GLY A 79 -12.02 8.79 29.68
N ILE A 80 -13.16 9.33 30.11
CA ILE A 80 -14.17 8.59 30.89
C ILE A 80 -14.83 7.51 30.03
N LEU A 81 -15.22 7.86 28.80
CA LEU A 81 -15.85 6.93 27.86
C LEU A 81 -14.89 5.80 27.46
N GLU A 82 -13.64 6.12 27.10
CA GLU A 82 -12.60 5.15 26.76
C GLU A 82 -12.33 4.20 27.93
N HIS A 83 -12.23 4.72 29.16
CA HIS A 83 -12.04 3.89 30.35
C HIS A 83 -13.23 2.96 30.62
N ALA A 84 -14.46 3.42 30.36
CA ALA A 84 -15.66 2.63 30.60
C ALA A 84 -15.77 1.40 29.68
N VAL A 85 -15.23 1.47 28.45
CA VAL A 85 -15.31 0.37 27.46
C VAL A 85 -14.02 -0.43 27.30
N SER A 86 -12.91 -0.01 27.92
CA SER A 86 -11.58 -0.60 27.67
C SER A 86 -11.52 -2.11 27.93
N GLU A 87 -12.12 -2.61 29.01
CA GLU A 87 -12.12 -4.05 29.28
C GLU A 87 -13.00 -4.83 28.29
N LEU A 88 -14.14 -4.28 27.88
CA LEU A 88 -15.02 -4.90 26.88
C LEU A 88 -14.34 -4.97 25.51
N GLN A 89 -13.69 -3.88 25.11
CA GLN A 89 -12.89 -3.77 23.89
C GLN A 89 -11.82 -4.87 23.84
N GLU A 90 -11.06 -5.04 24.93
CA GLU A 90 -10.07 -6.11 25.06
C GLU A 90 -10.71 -7.51 24.99
N MET A 91 -11.83 -7.74 25.66
CA MET A 91 -12.56 -9.02 25.58
C MET A 91 -13.01 -9.33 24.16
N TYR A 92 -13.57 -8.33 23.46
CA TYR A 92 -14.00 -8.46 22.08
C TYR A 92 -12.82 -8.76 21.15
N ALA A 93 -11.79 -7.92 21.16
CA ALA A 93 -10.64 -8.03 20.28
C ALA A 93 -9.90 -9.36 20.44
N ASN A 94 -9.65 -9.79 21.69
CA ASN A 94 -9.01 -11.07 21.98
C ASN A 94 -9.83 -12.28 21.51
N SER A 95 -11.17 -12.24 21.62
CA SER A 95 -12.02 -13.32 21.15
C SER A 95 -12.13 -13.38 19.63
N GLN A 96 -12.18 -12.21 18.96
CA GLN A 96 -12.18 -12.14 17.50
C GLN A 96 -10.83 -12.57 16.90
N GLU A 97 -9.71 -12.21 17.54
CA GLU A 97 -8.36 -12.68 17.18
C GLU A 97 -8.28 -14.23 17.19
N LEU A 98 -8.76 -14.87 18.26
CA LEU A 98 -8.73 -16.34 18.37
C LEU A 98 -9.63 -17.03 17.35
N LEU A 99 -10.84 -16.52 17.13
CA LEU A 99 -11.76 -17.08 16.11
C LEU A 99 -11.22 -16.91 14.70
N TRP A 100 -10.51 -15.82 14.42
CA TRP A 100 -9.80 -15.63 13.17
C TRP A 100 -8.68 -16.66 13.02
N ILE A 101 -7.86 -16.88 14.05
CA ILE A 101 -6.82 -17.93 14.01
C ILE A 101 -7.43 -19.32 13.78
N GLU A 102 -8.52 -19.66 14.46
CA GLU A 102 -9.23 -20.94 14.29
C GLU A 102 -9.67 -21.16 12.84
N GLU A 103 -10.20 -20.12 12.18
CA GLU A 103 -10.67 -20.18 10.79
C GLU A 103 -9.54 -20.41 9.78
N TYR A 104 -8.41 -19.72 9.94
CA TYR A 104 -7.33 -19.72 8.93
C TYR A 104 -6.22 -20.74 9.22
N GLN A 105 -6.01 -21.13 10.48
CA GLN A 105 -4.94 -22.03 10.89
C GLN A 105 -5.42 -23.28 11.64
N GLY A 106 -6.72 -23.36 11.96
CA GLY A 106 -7.31 -24.47 12.68
C GLY A 106 -7.25 -24.33 14.21
N ALA A 107 -8.10 -25.11 14.88
CA ALA A 107 -8.32 -25.03 16.32
C ALA A 107 -7.08 -25.33 17.17
N GLU A 108 -6.19 -26.22 16.71
CA GLU A 108 -4.96 -26.56 17.44
C GLU A 108 -4.00 -25.37 17.60
N GLU A 109 -3.90 -24.51 16.59
CA GLU A 109 -3.02 -23.35 16.66
C GLU A 109 -3.65 -22.22 17.48
N ALA A 110 -4.97 -22.03 17.39
CA ALA A 110 -5.70 -21.10 18.25
C ALA A 110 -5.51 -21.42 19.74
N ASP A 111 -5.56 -22.71 20.11
CA ASP A 111 -5.33 -23.16 21.49
C ASP A 111 -3.88 -22.91 21.94
N ARG A 112 -2.90 -23.18 21.08
CA ARG A 112 -1.49 -22.85 21.35
C ARG A 112 -1.27 -21.36 21.58
N VAL A 113 -1.87 -20.50 20.76
CA VAL A 113 -1.77 -19.04 20.91
C VAL A 113 -2.39 -18.59 22.23
N TYR A 114 -3.60 -19.06 22.55
CA TYR A 114 -4.27 -18.76 23.82
C TYR A 114 -3.39 -19.10 25.04
N HIS A 115 -2.75 -20.27 25.04
CA HIS A 115 -1.91 -20.71 26.16
C HIS A 115 -0.56 -19.99 26.27
N ARG A 116 -0.03 -19.42 25.18
CA ARG A 116 1.23 -18.64 25.19
C ARG A 116 1.05 -17.19 25.64
N LYS A 117 -0.17 -16.64 25.51
CA LYS A 117 -0.47 -15.24 25.84
C LYS A 117 -0.57 -15.00 27.35
N SER A 118 -0.64 -13.72 27.74
CA SER A 118 -0.63 -13.30 29.14
C SER A 118 -1.84 -13.83 29.92
N THR A 119 -1.73 -13.88 31.25
CA THR A 119 -2.88 -14.24 32.12
C THR A 119 -4.06 -13.29 31.95
N LEU A 120 -3.80 -12.02 31.65
CA LEU A 120 -4.83 -11.02 31.38
C LEU A 120 -5.56 -11.31 30.07
N TYR A 121 -4.83 -11.65 29.00
CA TYR A 121 -5.40 -12.08 27.72
C TYR A 121 -6.30 -13.29 27.90
N GLN A 122 -5.81 -14.32 28.60
CA GLN A 122 -6.59 -15.53 28.86
C GLN A 122 -7.85 -15.22 29.67
N ARG A 123 -7.78 -14.31 30.64
CA ARG A 123 -8.94 -13.86 31.42
C ARG A 123 -10.00 -13.22 30.51
N TYR A 124 -9.58 -12.37 29.58
CA TYR A 124 -10.48 -11.70 28.66
C TYR A 124 -11.14 -12.67 27.68
N SER A 125 -10.36 -13.56 27.03
CA SER A 125 -10.91 -14.55 26.09
C SER A 125 -11.86 -15.54 26.77
N ARG A 126 -11.65 -15.88 28.05
CA ARG A 126 -12.54 -16.77 28.81
C ARG A 126 -13.97 -16.27 28.92
N GLN A 127 -14.19 -14.96 28.82
CA GLN A 127 -15.53 -14.39 28.96
C GLN A 127 -16.50 -14.92 27.90
N PHE A 128 -15.98 -15.28 26.72
CA PHE A 128 -16.77 -15.82 25.60
C PHE A 128 -16.48 -17.30 25.31
N LEU A 129 -15.77 -18.01 26.21
CA LEU A 129 -15.34 -19.39 25.99
C LEU A 129 -16.52 -20.31 25.61
N GLU A 130 -17.65 -20.14 26.28
CA GLU A 130 -18.86 -20.94 26.05
C GLU A 130 -19.51 -20.70 24.68
N ILE A 131 -19.26 -19.55 24.06
CA ILE A 131 -19.69 -19.27 22.69
C ILE A 131 -18.68 -19.90 21.73
N THR A 132 -17.39 -19.76 22.01
CA THR A 132 -16.32 -20.26 21.16
C THR A 132 -16.23 -21.80 21.15
N GLU A 133 -16.62 -22.46 22.24
CA GLU A 133 -16.61 -23.94 22.39
C GLU A 133 -17.88 -24.62 21.85
N LYS A 134 -18.98 -23.89 21.62
CA LYS A 134 -20.19 -24.46 21.01
C LYS A 134 -19.94 -24.80 19.53
N CYS A 135 -20.53 -25.90 19.07
CA CYS A 135 -20.50 -26.28 17.64
C CYS A 135 -21.23 -25.24 16.79
N GLY A 136 -20.52 -24.65 15.83
CA GLY A 136 -21.01 -23.65 14.88
C GLY A 136 -19.86 -23.14 14.01
N ALA A 137 -20.16 -22.47 12.90
CA ALA A 137 -19.11 -21.88 12.06
C ALA A 137 -18.44 -20.69 12.78
N PRO A 138 -17.13 -20.43 12.59
CA PRO A 138 -16.46 -19.28 13.21
C PRO A 138 -17.19 -17.94 12.99
N GLU A 139 -17.78 -17.75 11.81
CA GLU A 139 -18.56 -16.55 11.46
C GLU A 139 -19.83 -16.37 12.33
N GLU A 140 -20.54 -17.45 12.63
CA GLU A 140 -21.70 -17.43 13.54
C GLU A 140 -21.27 -17.05 14.96
N LYS A 141 -20.16 -17.64 15.44
CA LYS A 141 -19.57 -17.32 16.75
C LYS A 141 -19.19 -15.84 16.84
N ARG A 142 -18.54 -15.31 15.79
CA ARG A 142 -18.15 -13.89 15.70
C ARG A 142 -19.36 -12.96 15.78
N THR A 143 -20.44 -13.30 15.08
CA THR A 143 -21.68 -12.51 15.04
C THR A 143 -22.33 -12.42 16.43
N ILE A 144 -22.45 -13.55 17.13
CA ILE A 144 -23.04 -13.58 18.48
C ILE A 144 -22.20 -12.73 19.46
N ILE A 145 -20.88 -12.88 19.44
CA ILE A 145 -19.98 -12.09 20.31
C ILE A 145 -20.12 -10.60 20.00
N HIS A 146 -20.19 -10.25 18.72
CA HIS A 146 -20.38 -8.87 18.28
C HIS A 146 -21.69 -8.26 18.80
N GLU A 147 -22.82 -8.93 18.60
CA GLU A 147 -24.12 -8.45 19.07
C GLU A 147 -24.16 -8.24 20.59
N ILE A 148 -23.60 -9.18 21.36
CA ILE A 148 -23.55 -9.09 22.83
C ILE A 148 -22.70 -7.89 23.26
N CYS A 149 -21.53 -7.68 22.64
CA CYS A 149 -20.66 -6.56 22.97
C CYS A 149 -21.30 -5.22 22.61
N VAL A 150 -21.94 -5.13 21.44
CA VAL A 150 -22.67 -3.92 21.00
C VAL A 150 -23.77 -3.55 22.00
N LYS A 151 -24.54 -4.55 22.45
CA LYS A 151 -25.58 -4.35 23.47
C LYS A 151 -25.01 -3.98 24.84
N ALA A 152 -23.88 -4.55 25.23
CA ALA A 152 -23.23 -4.23 26.51
C ALA A 152 -22.77 -2.76 26.56
N ALA A 153 -22.22 -2.26 25.46
CA ALA A 153 -21.70 -0.90 25.33
C ALA A 153 -22.78 0.17 25.05
N SER A 154 -24.03 -0.21 24.78
CA SER A 154 -25.10 0.75 24.45
C SER A 154 -25.80 1.26 25.71
N PRO A 155 -25.70 2.53 26.15
CA PRO A 155 -26.30 3.00 27.40
C PRO A 155 -27.81 2.69 27.51
N SER A 156 -28.28 2.21 28.66
CA SER A 156 -29.71 1.90 28.89
C SER A 156 -30.52 3.16 29.24
N MET A 157 -30.48 4.17 28.38
CA MET A 157 -31.20 5.45 28.57
C MET A 157 -31.52 6.11 27.22
N SER A 158 -32.34 7.16 27.23
CA SER A 158 -32.63 7.95 26.04
C SER A 158 -31.45 8.82 25.59
N ALA A 159 -31.46 9.23 24.32
CA ALA A 159 -30.44 10.10 23.74
C ALA A 159 -30.29 11.43 24.51
N ASP A 160 -31.41 12.05 24.93
CA ASP A 160 -31.40 13.30 25.71
C ASP A 160 -30.80 13.08 27.10
N ALA A 161 -31.19 12.02 27.81
CA ALA A 161 -30.61 11.69 29.12
C ALA A 161 -29.10 11.41 29.03
N PHE A 162 -28.66 10.72 27.98
CA PHE A 162 -27.24 10.47 27.75
C PHE A 162 -26.48 11.76 27.44
N THR A 163 -27.06 12.64 26.63
CA THR A 163 -26.45 13.94 26.30
C THR A 163 -26.30 14.83 27.54
N GLU A 164 -27.30 14.88 28.41
CA GLU A 164 -27.22 15.58 29.70
C GLU A 164 -26.10 15.01 30.57
N LEU A 165 -25.95 13.69 30.61
CA LEU A 165 -24.89 13.04 31.37
C LEU A 165 -23.49 13.42 30.84
N LEU A 166 -23.31 13.53 29.52
CA LEU A 166 -22.05 13.95 28.89
C LEU A 166 -21.65 15.39 29.26
N MET A 167 -22.59 16.24 29.68
CA MET A 167 -22.29 17.62 30.10
C MET A 167 -21.65 17.70 31.49
N GLU A 168 -21.88 16.71 32.35
CA GLU A 168 -21.53 16.70 33.78
C GLU A 168 -20.54 15.56 34.09
N THR A 169 -19.24 15.86 34.02
CA THR A 169 -18.18 14.82 34.10
C THR A 169 -18.19 14.00 35.39
N GLU A 170 -18.52 14.58 36.56
CA GLU A 170 -18.58 13.79 37.81
C GLU A 170 -19.72 12.78 37.80
N ARG A 171 -20.89 13.15 37.24
CA ARG A 171 -22.04 12.24 37.14
C ARG A 171 -21.81 11.16 36.10
N LEU A 172 -21.11 11.48 35.00
CA LEU A 172 -20.72 10.51 33.99
C LEU A 172 -19.81 9.42 34.58
N GLU A 173 -18.81 9.82 35.36
CA GLU A 173 -17.93 8.89 36.10
C GLU A 173 -18.73 8.02 37.08
N GLU A 174 -19.64 8.62 37.87
CA GLU A 174 -20.46 7.88 38.83
C GLU A 174 -21.40 6.88 38.14
N TYR A 175 -21.97 7.25 37.00
CA TYR A 175 -22.84 6.37 36.21
C TYR A 175 -22.10 5.11 35.76
N PHE A 176 -20.94 5.25 35.12
CA PHE A 176 -20.14 4.11 34.66
C PHE A 176 -19.53 3.28 35.80
N ALA A 177 -19.35 3.87 36.99
CA ALA A 177 -18.95 3.12 38.18
C ALA A 177 -20.09 2.25 38.76
N LYS A 178 -21.36 2.57 38.49
CA LYS A 178 -22.53 1.92 39.10
C LYS A 178 -23.48 1.32 38.07
N GLU A 179 -24.48 2.07 37.64
CA GLU A 179 -25.62 1.61 36.85
C GLU A 179 -25.25 1.36 35.39
N GLY A 180 -24.36 2.19 34.86
CA GLY A 180 -23.84 2.13 33.50
C GLY A 180 -22.65 1.21 33.30
N ASN A 181 -22.21 0.49 34.33
CA ASN A 181 -21.01 -0.33 34.26
C ASN A 181 -21.09 -1.38 33.14
N VAL A 182 -20.27 -1.20 32.11
CA VAL A 182 -20.31 -1.97 30.86
C VAL A 182 -20.04 -3.46 31.12
N ASN A 183 -19.09 -3.79 32.00
CA ASN A 183 -18.72 -5.18 32.29
C ASN A 183 -19.82 -5.92 33.05
N ARG A 184 -20.46 -5.28 34.04
CA ARG A 184 -21.64 -5.87 34.73
C ARG A 184 -22.79 -6.11 33.77
N ARG A 185 -22.96 -5.25 32.77
CA ARG A 185 -23.98 -5.42 31.74
C ARG A 185 -23.64 -6.58 30.81
N LEU A 186 -22.39 -6.70 30.40
CA LEU A 186 -21.89 -7.85 29.66
C LEU A 186 -22.14 -9.15 30.41
N GLU A 187 -21.81 -9.21 31.71
CA GLU A 187 -22.06 -10.39 32.55
C GLU A 187 -23.55 -10.79 32.56
N ARG A 188 -24.46 -9.82 32.72
CA ARG A 188 -25.91 -10.07 32.68
C ARG A 188 -26.38 -10.56 31.30
N LEU A 189 -25.82 -10.02 30.21
CA LEU A 189 -26.15 -10.46 28.85
C LEU A 189 -25.63 -11.89 28.59
N MET A 190 -24.42 -12.21 29.06
CA MET A 190 -23.86 -13.55 29.00
C MET A 190 -24.66 -14.55 29.84
N GLU A 191 -25.14 -14.17 31.02
CA GLU A 191 -26.01 -14.99 31.86
C GLU A 191 -27.38 -15.24 31.20
N LYS A 192 -27.95 -14.23 30.54
CA LYS A 192 -29.16 -14.40 29.72
C LYS A 192 -28.91 -15.38 28.57
N TYR A 193 -27.78 -15.23 27.86
CA TYR A 193 -27.39 -16.12 26.77
C TYR A 193 -27.24 -17.58 27.23
N ARG A 194 -26.68 -17.82 28.42
CA ARG A 194 -26.57 -19.17 29.03
C ARG A 194 -27.92 -19.83 29.29
N ASN A 195 -28.93 -19.03 29.64
CA ASN A 195 -30.23 -19.52 30.12
C ASN A 195 -31.30 -19.60 29.01
N GLN A 196 -30.97 -19.24 27.76
CA GLN A 196 -31.89 -19.29 26.62
C GLN A 196 -31.63 -20.50 25.71
N THR A 197 -32.68 -21.14 25.21
CA THR A 197 -32.59 -22.18 24.15
C THR A 197 -32.38 -21.53 22.77
N ALA A 198 -31.67 -22.21 21.87
CA ALA A 198 -31.33 -21.70 20.54
C ALA A 198 -32.54 -21.22 19.71
N GLU A 199 -33.74 -21.78 19.91
CA GLU A 199 -35.00 -21.37 19.27
C GLU A 199 -35.59 -20.05 19.79
N GLN A 200 -35.19 -19.58 20.98
CA GLN A 200 -35.64 -18.29 21.54
C GLN A 200 -34.79 -17.12 21.02
N MET A 201 -33.56 -17.37 20.58
CA MET A 201 -32.65 -16.35 20.06
C MET A 201 -33.06 -15.81 18.68
N SER A 202 -33.65 -16.62 17.80
CA SER A 202 -34.09 -16.17 16.47
C SER A 202 -35.39 -15.34 16.49
N LYS A 203 -36.14 -15.38 17.60
CA LYS A 203 -37.36 -14.58 17.79
C LYS A 203 -37.11 -13.23 18.46
N GLN A 204 -36.05 -13.11 19.27
CA GLN A 204 -35.66 -11.83 19.90
C GLN A 204 -34.83 -10.92 18.99
N THR A 205 -34.23 -11.45 17.92
CA THR A 205 -33.56 -10.65 16.87
C THR A 205 -34.52 -9.79 16.05
N THR A 206 -35.84 -9.95 16.24
CA THR A 206 -36.91 -9.18 15.56
C THR A 206 -37.77 -8.30 16.47
N GLU A 207 -37.54 -8.28 17.78
CA GLU A 207 -38.24 -7.32 18.67
C GLU A 207 -37.44 -6.01 18.74
N PRO A 208 -38.07 -4.84 18.51
CA PRO A 208 -37.39 -3.56 18.67
C PRO A 208 -37.02 -3.37 20.15
N GLU A 209 -35.74 -3.30 20.47
CA GLU A 209 -35.30 -2.95 21.82
C GLU A 209 -35.77 -1.52 22.14
N GLU A 210 -36.65 -1.37 23.14
CA GLU A 210 -37.39 -0.13 23.47
C GLU A 210 -36.51 1.11 23.79
N HIS A 211 -35.17 1.01 23.78
CA HIS A 211 -34.27 2.07 24.23
C HIS A 211 -32.98 2.18 23.39
N GLN A 212 -33.02 1.89 22.09
CA GLN A 212 -31.86 2.09 21.22
C GLN A 212 -31.66 3.59 20.93
N ILE A 213 -30.52 4.14 21.36
CA ILE A 213 -30.15 5.52 21.05
C ILE A 213 -29.95 5.63 19.54
N HIS A 214 -30.83 6.36 18.85
CA HIS A 214 -30.65 6.66 17.43
C HIS A 214 -29.57 7.73 17.26
N LEU A 215 -28.51 7.39 16.53
CA LEU A 215 -27.34 8.26 16.33
C LEU A 215 -27.73 9.64 15.74
N GLN A 216 -28.71 9.68 14.84
CA GLN A 216 -29.20 10.92 14.25
C GLN A 216 -29.81 11.88 15.27
N GLU A 217 -30.55 11.34 16.23
CA GLU A 217 -31.12 12.09 17.35
C GLU A 217 -30.00 12.60 18.26
N LEU A 218 -29.04 11.72 18.57
CA LEU A 218 -27.90 12.02 19.42
C LEU A 218 -27.02 13.15 18.86
N ILE A 219 -26.65 13.10 17.57
CA ILE A 219 -25.85 14.16 16.92
C ILE A 219 -26.57 15.52 17.03
N SER A 220 -27.88 15.54 16.78
CA SER A 220 -28.68 16.76 16.88
C SER A 220 -28.67 17.32 18.30
N LEU A 221 -28.72 16.45 19.31
CA LEU A 221 -28.66 16.82 20.73
C LEU A 221 -27.26 17.30 21.15
N LEU A 222 -26.19 16.63 20.73
CA LEU A 222 -24.80 17.03 21.00
C LEU A 222 -24.50 18.45 20.50
N ILE A 223 -24.98 18.80 19.31
CA ILE A 223 -24.86 20.15 18.74
C ILE A 223 -25.74 21.14 19.52
N ARG A 224 -27.03 20.81 19.73
CA ARG A 224 -27.99 21.69 20.39
C ARG A 224 -27.60 22.04 21.83
N LYS A 225 -27.01 21.08 22.55
CA LYS A 225 -26.58 21.24 23.95
C LYS A 225 -25.17 21.86 24.06
N GLY A 226 -24.54 22.22 22.94
CA GLY A 226 -23.24 22.88 22.91
C GLY A 226 -22.07 21.98 23.31
N ILE A 227 -22.22 20.66 23.18
CA ILE A 227 -21.10 19.72 23.35
C ILE A 227 -20.24 19.72 22.09
N CYS A 228 -20.87 19.72 20.91
CA CYS A 228 -20.20 19.88 19.61
C CYS A 228 -20.44 21.29 19.07
N VAL A 229 -19.46 22.18 19.21
CA VAL A 229 -19.52 23.58 18.79
C VAL A 229 -18.74 23.78 17.49
N TYR A 230 -17.50 23.29 17.45
CA TYR A 230 -16.56 23.53 16.36
C TYR A 230 -16.70 22.53 15.20
N SER A 231 -17.29 21.36 15.45
CA SER A 231 -17.56 20.32 14.44
C SER A 231 -18.99 20.31 13.91
N ALA A 232 -19.86 21.23 14.39
CA ALA A 232 -21.30 21.21 14.11
C ALA A 232 -21.65 21.22 12.61
N GLU A 233 -20.99 22.05 11.81
CA GLU A 233 -21.23 22.13 10.36
C GLU A 233 -20.82 20.84 9.63
N LEU A 234 -19.71 20.22 10.03
CA LEU A 234 -19.24 18.94 9.48
C LEU A 234 -20.21 17.81 9.79
N LEU A 235 -20.72 17.77 11.02
CA LEU A 235 -21.71 16.78 11.45
C LEU A 235 -23.04 16.95 10.71
N LEU A 236 -23.51 18.19 10.54
CA LEU A 236 -24.73 18.49 9.75
C LEU A 236 -24.57 18.17 8.26
N PHE A 237 -23.39 18.37 7.68
CA PHE A 237 -23.11 17.98 6.30
C PHE A 237 -23.17 16.45 6.12
N SER A 238 -22.59 15.69 7.06
CA SER A 238 -22.63 14.22 7.03
C SER A 238 -24.05 13.66 7.13
N ARG A 239 -24.95 14.32 7.88
CA ARG A 239 -26.36 13.98 8.03
C ARG A 239 -27.13 14.01 6.70
N ASN A 240 -26.90 15.04 5.88
CA ASN A 240 -27.61 15.21 4.61
C ASN A 240 -27.26 14.12 3.58
N LEU A 241 -26.11 13.46 3.73
CA LEU A 241 -25.70 12.34 2.88
C LEU A 241 -26.33 11.01 3.33
N SER A 242 -26.47 10.78 4.64
CA SER A 242 -27.01 9.53 5.20
C SER A 242 -28.51 9.32 4.97
N ASP A 243 -29.30 10.39 4.82
CA ASP A 243 -30.76 10.32 4.64
C ASP A 243 -31.18 9.72 3.27
N SER A 244 -30.22 9.42 2.39
CA SER A 244 -30.46 8.91 1.04
C SER A 244 -30.38 7.38 0.89
N LEU A 245 -30.04 6.64 1.96
CA LEU A 245 -29.77 5.20 1.90
C LEU A 245 -30.49 4.43 3.01
N SER A 246 -30.90 3.18 2.73
CA SER A 246 -31.58 2.33 3.71
C SER A 246 -30.63 1.91 4.84
N GLU A 247 -31.11 1.79 6.08
CA GLU A 247 -30.31 1.47 7.27
C GLU A 247 -29.52 0.15 7.15
N LYS A 248 -30.09 -0.86 6.47
CA LYS A 248 -29.42 -2.13 6.18
C LYS A 248 -28.34 -2.01 5.10
N SER A 249 -28.60 -1.19 4.08
CA SER A 249 -27.59 -0.85 3.08
C SER A 249 -26.46 -0.04 3.70
N LEU A 250 -26.78 0.91 4.60
CA LEU A 250 -25.80 1.70 5.34
C LEU A 250 -24.95 0.84 6.26
N LYS A 251 -25.52 -0.14 6.98
CA LYS A 251 -24.72 -1.06 7.81
C LYS A 251 -23.76 -1.93 6.99
N ASN A 252 -24.23 -2.57 5.92
CA ASN A 252 -23.35 -3.43 5.11
C ASN A 252 -22.32 -2.63 4.31
N LEU A 253 -22.68 -1.43 3.84
CA LEU A 253 -21.79 -0.54 3.12
C LEU A 253 -20.79 0.11 4.09
N ALA A 254 -21.23 0.47 5.30
CA ALA A 254 -20.36 0.89 6.38
C ALA A 254 -19.40 -0.21 6.81
N GLU A 255 -19.83 -1.45 7.06
CA GLU A 255 -18.94 -2.56 7.44
C GLU A 255 -17.85 -2.82 6.40
N ASN A 256 -18.23 -2.90 5.12
CA ASN A 256 -17.26 -3.15 4.04
C ASN A 256 -16.37 -1.94 3.76
N ASP A 257 -16.93 -0.73 3.66
CA ASP A 257 -16.15 0.50 3.47
C ASP A 257 -15.26 0.79 4.67
N TYR A 258 -15.68 0.42 5.87
CA TYR A 258 -14.93 0.56 7.11
C TYR A 258 -13.76 -0.43 7.17
N GLN A 259 -13.99 -1.70 6.85
CA GLN A 259 -12.90 -2.67 6.75
C GLN A 259 -11.90 -2.23 5.68
N ASP A 260 -12.37 -1.81 4.50
CA ASP A 260 -11.52 -1.24 3.47
C ASP A 260 -10.78 0.02 3.94
N PHE A 261 -11.46 0.92 4.66
CA PHE A 261 -10.87 2.14 5.21
C PHE A 261 -9.77 1.85 6.23
N LEU A 262 -10.02 0.93 7.17
CA LEU A 262 -9.01 0.50 8.15
C LEU A 262 -7.83 -0.16 7.47
N VAL A 263 -8.10 -1.04 6.51
CA VAL A 263 -7.05 -1.76 5.79
C VAL A 263 -6.21 -0.77 4.98
N LYS A 264 -6.81 0.25 4.35
CA LYS A 264 -6.08 1.31 3.63
C LYS A 264 -5.19 2.18 4.52
N LYS A 265 -5.44 2.25 5.84
CA LYS A 265 -4.57 2.97 6.78
C LYS A 265 -3.34 2.17 7.21
N MET A 266 -3.22 0.91 6.80
CA MET A 266 -2.04 0.12 7.08
C MET A 266 -0.84 0.55 6.25
N ARG A 267 0.33 0.47 6.88
CA ARG A 267 1.62 0.71 6.25
C ARG A 267 2.47 -0.54 6.34
N GLY A 268 2.89 -1.07 5.18
CA GLY A 268 3.84 -2.18 5.12
C GLY A 268 5.26 -1.76 5.47
N PHE A 269 5.58 -0.48 5.26
CA PHE A 269 6.84 0.16 5.65
C PHE A 269 6.57 1.62 6.06
N ASP A 270 7.31 2.13 7.04
CA ASP A 270 7.23 3.52 7.49
C ASP A 270 8.65 4.03 7.84
N PHE A 271 9.07 5.10 7.18
CA PHE A 271 10.36 5.74 7.41
C PHE A 271 10.52 6.22 8.86
N SER A 272 9.46 6.73 9.48
CA SER A 272 9.50 7.23 10.86
C SER A 272 9.86 6.10 11.84
N SER A 273 9.26 4.92 11.65
CA SER A 273 9.55 3.74 12.48
C SER A 273 10.98 3.23 12.24
N ALA A 274 11.40 3.21 10.98
CA ALA A 274 12.75 2.81 10.63
C ALA A 274 13.79 3.78 11.24
N GLU A 275 13.53 5.09 11.18
CA GLU A 275 14.33 6.14 11.82
C GLU A 275 14.41 5.95 13.34
N GLU A 276 13.31 5.61 14.03
CA GLU A 276 13.31 5.36 15.48
C GLU A 276 14.31 4.25 15.89
N SER A 277 14.42 3.21 15.09
CA SER A 277 15.32 2.07 15.34
C SER A 277 16.77 2.29 14.86
N MET A 278 17.01 3.39 14.14
CA MET A 278 18.28 3.69 13.49
C MET A 278 19.38 4.07 14.48
N LYS A 279 20.60 3.59 14.21
CA LYS A 279 21.81 3.99 14.96
C LYS A 279 22.58 5.07 14.21
N MET A 280 22.82 6.20 14.87
CA MET A 280 23.62 7.29 14.29
C MET A 280 25.09 6.89 14.21
N VAL A 281 25.70 7.09 13.04
CA VAL A 281 27.10 6.82 12.78
C VAL A 281 27.89 8.14 12.83
N PRO A 282 28.95 8.24 13.65
CA PRO A 282 29.67 9.50 13.86
C PRO A 282 30.78 9.77 12.82
N PHE A 283 30.96 8.88 11.84
CA PHE A 283 32.05 8.95 10.84
C PHE A 283 31.48 9.11 9.43
N GLN A 284 32.37 9.40 8.46
CA GLN A 284 32.03 9.53 7.05
C GLN A 284 31.18 8.35 6.53
N TRP A 285 30.11 8.67 5.80
CA TRP A 285 29.23 7.72 5.13
C TRP A 285 30.02 6.87 4.13
N LYS A 286 29.81 5.55 4.18
CA LYS A 286 30.50 4.58 3.30
C LYS A 286 29.55 3.67 2.54
N GLU A 287 28.26 3.72 2.83
CA GLU A 287 27.29 2.86 2.16
C GLU A 287 27.01 3.39 0.75
N GLU A 288 27.04 2.49 -0.23
CA GLU A 288 26.75 2.80 -1.64
C GLU A 288 25.23 2.77 -1.93
N TYR A 289 24.44 2.21 -1.02
CA TYR A 289 22.98 2.08 -1.15
C TYR A 289 22.31 2.70 0.09
N PHE A 290 21.56 3.77 -0.10
CA PHE A 290 20.99 4.53 1.02
C PHE A 290 19.79 5.38 0.62
N SER A 291 18.97 5.70 1.61
CA SER A 291 17.90 6.68 1.54
C SER A 291 18.39 8.07 1.89
N VAL A 292 17.81 9.09 1.26
CA VAL A 292 18.00 10.52 1.59
C VAL A 292 16.67 11.08 2.03
N ILE A 293 16.60 11.61 3.26
CA ILE A 293 15.36 12.09 3.87
C ILE A 293 15.56 13.53 4.34
N LYS A 294 14.74 14.45 3.85
CA LYS A 294 14.74 15.86 4.26
C LYS A 294 13.88 16.09 5.50
N TYR A 295 12.71 15.48 5.59
CA TYR A 295 11.79 15.65 6.73
C TYR A 295 11.96 14.56 7.79
N SER A 296 13.19 14.39 8.27
CA SER A 296 13.47 13.48 9.39
C SER A 296 13.30 14.18 10.73
N SER A 297 12.63 13.50 11.66
CA SER A 297 12.47 13.97 13.06
C SER A 297 13.79 14.00 13.85
N ARG A 298 14.85 13.40 13.30
CA ARG A 298 16.15 13.22 13.94
C ARG A 298 17.21 14.24 13.49
N LEU A 299 16.85 15.19 12.64
CA LEU A 299 17.77 16.25 12.21
C LEU A 299 17.99 17.28 13.33
N LEU A 300 19.27 17.56 13.63
CA LEU A 300 19.65 18.67 14.50
C LEU A 300 19.50 20.02 13.78
N TYR A 301 19.75 20.06 12.46
CA TYR A 301 19.63 21.24 11.62
C TYR A 301 18.63 21.01 10.46
N PRO A 302 17.32 20.99 10.74
CA PRO A 302 16.29 20.59 9.78
C PRO A 302 16.15 21.53 8.58
N ASP A 303 16.62 22.78 8.66
CA ASP A 303 16.54 23.72 7.54
C ASP A 303 17.57 23.41 6.44
N THR A 304 18.80 23.05 6.82
CA THR A 304 19.93 22.91 5.88
C THR A 304 20.32 21.46 5.62
N ASN A 305 20.15 20.58 6.60
CA ASN A 305 20.72 19.23 6.53
C ASN A 305 19.70 18.23 6.01
N ARG A 306 20.21 17.03 5.69
CA ARG A 306 19.44 15.85 5.28
C ARG A 306 19.93 14.66 6.09
N MET A 307 19.06 13.67 6.26
CA MET A 307 19.39 12.41 6.89
C MET A 307 19.73 11.39 5.80
N LEU A 308 20.94 10.85 5.84
CA LEU A 308 21.28 9.63 5.15
C LEU A 308 20.86 8.45 6.00
N MET A 309 20.22 7.46 5.39
CA MET A 309 19.76 6.28 6.09
C MET A 309 20.07 5.03 5.27
N GLY A 310 20.69 4.03 5.88
CA GLY A 310 21.12 2.80 5.20
C GLY A 310 20.81 1.56 6.02
N TRP A 311 20.96 0.40 5.39
CA TRP A 311 20.86 -0.88 6.06
C TRP A 311 22.25 -1.51 6.21
N SER A 312 22.71 -1.71 7.45
CA SER A 312 24.03 -2.27 7.71
C SER A 312 24.07 -3.78 7.48
N ARG A 313 25.23 -4.30 7.05
CA ARG A 313 25.50 -5.76 7.02
C ARG A 313 25.34 -6.46 8.37
N LYS A 314 25.35 -5.71 9.46
CA LYS A 314 25.07 -6.22 10.82
C LYS A 314 23.58 -6.26 11.16
N GLU A 315 22.71 -6.12 10.15
CA GLU A 315 21.25 -6.26 10.23
C GLU A 315 20.56 -5.21 11.12
N TYR A 316 20.93 -3.94 10.95
CA TYR A 316 20.23 -2.81 11.57
C TYR A 316 20.34 -1.54 10.72
N TYR A 317 19.40 -0.61 10.92
CA TYR A 317 19.42 0.69 10.27
C TYR A 317 20.53 1.59 10.82
N ILE A 318 21.23 2.27 9.93
CA ILE A 318 22.25 3.28 10.24
C ILE A 318 21.89 4.63 9.66
N GLY A 319 22.24 5.69 10.38
CA GLY A 319 21.90 7.06 10.03
C GLY A 319 23.07 8.02 10.14
N GLN A 320 23.09 9.03 9.29
CA GLN A 320 24.01 10.15 9.42
C GLN A 320 23.31 11.43 8.96
N GLU A 321 23.33 12.45 9.82
CA GLU A 321 22.96 13.80 9.41
C GLU A 321 24.12 14.41 8.62
N VAL A 322 23.83 14.93 7.43
CA VAL A 322 24.83 15.48 6.51
C VAL A 322 24.44 16.86 6.00
N ALA A 323 25.46 17.70 5.81
CA ALA A 323 25.34 18.96 5.10
C ALA A 323 25.34 18.73 3.56
N GLU A 324 25.09 19.79 2.79
CA GLU A 324 25.02 19.74 1.32
C GLU A 324 26.30 19.19 0.67
N ASP A 325 27.48 19.62 1.14
CA ASP A 325 28.76 19.18 0.55
C ASP A 325 29.04 17.70 0.85
N GLU A 326 28.72 17.23 2.06
CA GLU A 326 28.87 15.84 2.45
C GLU A 326 27.89 14.94 1.69
N LEU A 327 26.65 15.40 1.48
CA LEU A 327 25.67 14.73 0.64
C LEU A 327 26.21 14.58 -0.79
N ARG A 328 26.80 15.64 -1.37
CA ARG A 328 27.39 15.58 -2.71
C ARG A 328 28.51 14.56 -2.81
N GLU A 329 29.36 14.42 -1.79
CA GLU A 329 30.39 13.38 -1.77
C GLU A 329 29.78 11.97 -1.67
N ALA A 330 28.76 11.77 -0.83
CA ALA A 330 28.07 10.48 -0.72
C ALA A 330 27.39 10.07 -2.03
N LEU A 331 26.76 11.03 -2.73
CA LEU A 331 26.08 10.80 -4.00
C LEU A 331 27.04 10.35 -5.12
N LYS A 332 28.31 10.75 -5.11
CA LYS A 332 29.31 10.30 -6.10
C LYS A 332 29.57 8.80 -6.04
N THR A 333 29.42 8.20 -4.87
CA THR A 333 29.63 6.76 -4.64
C THR A 333 28.34 5.95 -4.62
N ALA A 334 27.19 6.62 -4.75
CA ALA A 334 25.89 5.96 -4.68
C ALA A 334 25.64 5.07 -5.91
N LYS A 335 25.28 3.81 -5.66
CA LYS A 335 24.81 2.85 -6.67
C LYS A 335 23.30 2.86 -6.79
N ALA A 336 22.59 3.10 -5.69
CA ALA A 336 21.15 3.32 -5.70
C ALA A 336 20.75 4.24 -4.54
N LEU A 337 19.67 4.99 -4.75
CA LEU A 337 19.09 5.87 -3.76
C LEU A 337 17.65 5.44 -3.44
N ALA A 338 17.20 5.69 -2.23
CA ALA A 338 15.77 5.70 -1.90
C ALA A 338 15.32 7.08 -1.41
N ILE A 339 14.06 7.41 -1.65
CA ILE A 339 13.41 8.58 -1.04
C ILE A 339 11.96 8.24 -0.69
N PRO A 340 11.38 8.93 0.32
CA PRO A 340 9.93 8.92 0.52
C PRO A 340 9.20 9.54 -0.67
N PHE A 341 8.03 9.00 -1.03
CA PHE A 341 7.20 9.54 -2.12
C PHE A 341 6.83 11.01 -1.94
N ASP A 342 6.64 11.48 -0.70
CA ASP A 342 6.36 12.90 -0.42
C ASP A 342 7.53 13.83 -0.78
N GLU A 343 8.74 13.30 -0.88
CA GLU A 343 9.94 14.02 -1.28
C GLU A 343 10.25 13.92 -2.79
N TYR A 344 9.39 13.25 -3.56
CA TYR A 344 9.49 13.12 -5.01
C TYR A 344 8.73 14.23 -5.75
N ASP A 345 9.39 14.89 -6.70
CA ASP A 345 8.80 15.88 -7.60
C ASP A 345 8.17 15.16 -8.79
N ARG A 346 6.84 14.94 -8.71
CA ARG A 346 6.03 14.26 -9.72
C ARG A 346 6.10 14.90 -11.11
N ARG A 347 6.31 16.23 -11.19
CA ARG A 347 6.29 16.98 -12.46
C ARG A 347 7.59 16.86 -13.23
N ASN A 348 8.70 16.88 -12.50
CA ASN A 348 10.06 16.86 -13.08
C ASN A 348 10.74 15.49 -12.92
N SER A 349 10.03 14.53 -12.35
CA SER A 349 10.45 13.15 -12.18
C SER A 349 11.79 12.97 -11.46
N ARG A 350 11.98 13.71 -10.37
CA ARG A 350 13.26 13.77 -9.63
C ARG A 350 13.05 14.01 -8.13
N PRO A 351 14.08 13.80 -7.28
CA PRO A 351 14.02 14.21 -5.88
C PRO A 351 13.88 15.75 -5.73
N LYS A 352 13.09 16.20 -4.75
CA LYS A 352 12.86 17.64 -4.49
C LYS A 352 14.05 18.36 -3.85
N TYR A 353 14.75 17.67 -2.95
CA TYR A 353 15.60 18.33 -1.96
C TYR A 353 17.11 18.14 -2.18
N PHE A 354 17.52 17.58 -3.30
CA PHE A 354 18.93 17.48 -3.69
C PHE A 354 19.10 17.35 -5.20
N LYS A 355 20.31 17.67 -5.68
CA LYS A 355 20.65 17.51 -7.09
C LYS A 355 20.91 16.04 -7.40
N TRP A 356 20.09 15.48 -8.27
CA TRP A 356 20.15 14.09 -8.70
C TRP A 356 20.81 13.97 -10.08
N GLU A 357 21.73 13.04 -10.24
CA GLU A 357 22.50 12.82 -11.48
C GLU A 357 22.17 11.45 -12.10
N ASN A 358 20.87 11.12 -12.15
CA ASN A 358 20.32 9.90 -12.76
C ASN A 358 20.82 8.58 -12.14
N THR A 359 21.32 8.61 -10.90
CA THR A 359 21.56 7.38 -10.12
C THR A 359 20.23 6.62 -9.95
N PRO A 360 20.16 5.28 -10.10
CA PRO A 360 18.92 4.54 -9.87
C PRO A 360 18.22 4.94 -8.55
N LEU A 361 16.94 5.28 -8.65
CA LEU A 361 16.16 5.88 -7.58
C LEU A 361 14.93 5.02 -7.27
N PHE A 362 14.84 4.55 -6.03
CA PHE A 362 13.65 3.94 -5.48
C PHE A 362 12.79 5.00 -4.80
N VAL A 363 11.57 5.18 -5.26
CA VAL A 363 10.58 6.03 -4.63
C VAL A 363 9.62 5.15 -3.84
N ILE A 364 9.69 5.23 -2.51
CA ILE A 364 8.94 4.35 -1.61
C ILE A 364 7.62 5.01 -1.22
N LEU A 365 6.52 4.34 -1.53
CA LEU A 365 5.16 4.73 -1.13
C LEU A 365 4.83 4.04 0.20
N GLU A 366 4.40 4.83 1.20
CA GLU A 366 4.14 4.30 2.54
C GLU A 366 2.68 3.89 2.76
N ASP A 367 1.74 4.56 2.08
CA ASP A 367 0.32 4.30 2.24
C ASP A 367 -0.45 4.10 0.93
N TYR A 368 -1.59 3.42 1.06
CA TYR A 368 -2.44 3.04 -0.06
C TYR A 368 -2.96 4.23 -0.84
N ASN A 369 -3.34 5.32 -0.17
CA ASN A 369 -3.96 6.47 -0.82
C ASN A 369 -2.94 7.22 -1.69
N GLN A 370 -1.70 7.37 -1.22
CA GLN A 370 -0.59 7.89 -2.02
C GLN A 370 -0.39 7.07 -3.29
N CYS A 371 -0.38 5.74 -3.17
CA CYS A 371 -0.20 4.83 -4.29
C CYS A 371 -1.36 4.88 -5.27
N GLU A 372 -2.60 4.85 -4.78
CA GLU A 372 -3.80 4.91 -5.60
C GLU A 372 -3.88 6.22 -6.39
N GLN A 373 -3.63 7.35 -5.74
CA GLN A 373 -3.62 8.66 -6.39
C GLN A 373 -2.54 8.70 -7.47
N TRP A 374 -1.32 8.26 -7.14
CA TRP A 374 -0.22 8.30 -8.09
C TRP A 374 -0.47 7.39 -9.30
N MET A 375 -0.96 6.18 -9.08
CA MET A 375 -1.37 5.28 -10.16
C MET A 375 -2.41 5.94 -11.07
N GLY A 376 -3.39 6.65 -10.51
CA GLY A 376 -4.38 7.40 -11.30
C GLY A 376 -3.77 8.52 -12.17
N GLU A 377 -2.60 9.06 -11.80
CA GLU A 377 -1.88 10.08 -12.58
C GLU A 377 -1.05 9.47 -13.73
N ILE A 378 -0.54 8.24 -13.59
CA ILE A 378 0.42 7.64 -14.53
C ILE A 378 -0.12 6.48 -15.37
N LEU A 379 -1.34 5.97 -15.10
CA LEU A 379 -1.84 4.73 -15.72
C LEU A 379 -1.97 4.79 -17.26
N GLU A 380 -2.15 5.98 -17.82
CA GLU A 380 -2.23 6.20 -19.27
C GLU A 380 -0.86 6.09 -19.96
N GLU A 381 0.22 6.08 -19.18
CA GLU A 381 1.58 5.91 -19.69
C GLU A 381 1.95 4.44 -19.92
N ASP A 382 3.09 4.23 -20.58
CA ASP A 382 3.67 2.90 -20.79
C ASP A 382 4.43 2.45 -19.54
N LEU A 383 3.83 1.55 -18.78
CA LEU A 383 4.27 1.14 -17.43
C LEU A 383 4.65 -0.34 -17.37
N TYR A 384 5.75 -0.62 -16.66
CA TYR A 384 6.06 -1.96 -16.15
C TYR A 384 5.46 -2.13 -14.77
N PHE A 385 4.74 -3.23 -14.53
CA PHE A 385 4.18 -3.59 -13.23
C PHE A 385 4.66 -4.98 -12.83
N VAL A 386 5.13 -5.11 -11.59
CA VAL A 386 5.57 -6.38 -11.02
C VAL A 386 5.01 -6.55 -9.63
N ASP A 387 4.30 -7.65 -9.40
CA ASP A 387 4.01 -8.16 -8.06
C ASP A 387 5.11 -9.13 -7.64
N LEU A 388 5.44 -9.16 -6.36
CA LEU A 388 6.39 -10.12 -5.84
C LEU A 388 5.85 -11.55 -5.92
N TYR A 389 4.54 -11.72 -5.70
CA TYR A 389 3.90 -13.04 -5.66
C TYR A 389 2.75 -13.18 -6.66
N PRO A 390 2.54 -14.37 -7.26
CA PRO A 390 1.33 -14.64 -8.01
C PRO A 390 0.09 -14.70 -7.10
N GLU A 391 -1.09 -14.58 -7.70
CA GLU A 391 -2.39 -14.52 -7.00
C GLU A 391 -2.66 -15.79 -6.16
N ASP A 392 -2.17 -16.95 -6.61
CA ASP A 392 -2.36 -18.26 -5.96
C ASP A 392 -1.52 -18.48 -4.68
N VAL A 393 -0.46 -17.70 -4.46
CA VAL A 393 0.37 -17.84 -3.25
C VAL A 393 -0.38 -17.29 -2.03
N GLN A 394 -0.54 -18.09 -0.99
CA GLN A 394 -1.19 -17.64 0.25
C GLN A 394 -0.22 -16.88 1.17
N ASN A 395 0.04 -15.62 0.82
CA ASN A 395 0.88 -14.67 1.56
C ASN A 395 0.09 -13.43 1.98
N PHE A 396 0.45 -12.86 3.12
CA PHE A 396 -0.21 -11.65 3.63
C PHE A 396 0.42 -10.36 3.11
N TYR A 397 1.74 -10.37 2.90
CA TYR A 397 2.52 -9.20 2.53
C TYR A 397 3.08 -9.36 1.12
N THR A 398 3.11 -8.28 0.37
CA THR A 398 3.76 -8.21 -0.94
C THR A 398 4.47 -6.87 -1.15
N VAL A 399 5.25 -6.78 -2.22
CA VAL A 399 5.79 -5.50 -2.69
C VAL A 399 5.34 -5.32 -4.13
N LEU A 400 4.51 -4.30 -4.35
CA LEU A 400 4.11 -3.90 -5.68
C LEU A 400 5.14 -2.93 -6.25
N PHE A 401 5.70 -3.28 -7.40
CA PHE A 401 6.64 -2.44 -8.12
C PHE A 401 6.02 -1.91 -9.39
N PHE A 402 6.36 -0.67 -9.72
CA PHE A 402 6.04 -0.13 -11.04
C PHE A 402 7.04 0.92 -11.50
N ARG A 403 7.16 1.06 -12.81
CA ARG A 403 8.11 1.98 -13.44
C ARG A 403 7.60 2.46 -14.80
N ARG A 404 7.78 3.75 -15.07
CA ARG A 404 7.55 4.33 -16.40
C ARG A 404 8.66 3.93 -17.37
N ARG A 405 8.31 3.48 -18.58
CA ARG A 405 9.31 3.12 -19.60
C ARG A 405 10.20 4.30 -20.02
N LYS A 406 9.65 5.51 -20.02
CA LYS A 406 10.38 6.74 -20.38
C LYS A 406 11.38 7.20 -19.31
N GLU A 407 11.28 6.67 -18.09
CA GLU A 407 12.13 7.03 -16.94
C GLU A 407 12.71 5.75 -16.30
N PRO A 408 13.65 5.08 -16.99
CA PRO A 408 14.12 3.77 -16.57
C PRO A 408 14.86 3.78 -15.22
N GLU A 409 15.34 4.93 -14.77
CA GLU A 409 16.09 5.10 -13.52
C GLU A 409 15.21 5.25 -12.27
N VAL A 410 13.90 5.52 -12.42
CA VAL A 410 12.99 5.78 -11.28
C VAL A 410 12.03 4.62 -11.06
N LEU A 411 12.20 3.88 -9.97
CA LEU A 411 11.39 2.72 -9.63
C LEU A 411 10.48 3.04 -8.45
N PHE A 412 9.18 2.87 -8.62
CA PHE A 412 8.22 3.01 -7.52
C PHE A 412 8.08 1.68 -6.79
N VAL A 413 8.12 1.75 -5.47
CA VAL A 413 8.10 0.59 -4.58
C VAL A 413 6.98 0.81 -3.56
N PHE A 414 6.00 -0.10 -3.53
CA PHE A 414 4.92 -0.07 -2.55
C PHE A 414 4.93 -1.34 -1.69
N PRO A 415 5.66 -1.32 -0.55
CA PRO A 415 5.59 -2.31 0.53
C PRO A 415 4.18 -2.34 1.13
N THR A 416 3.42 -3.42 0.94
CA THR A 416 2.01 -3.42 1.34
C THR A 416 1.46 -4.81 1.63
N LEU A 417 0.18 -4.87 2.00
CA LEU A 417 -0.53 -6.12 2.12
C LEU A 417 -0.95 -6.64 0.75
N LYS A 418 -0.96 -7.96 0.59
CA LYS A 418 -1.44 -8.61 -0.62
C LYS A 418 -2.86 -8.16 -0.96
N HIS A 419 -3.74 -8.10 0.05
CA HIS A 419 -5.11 -7.63 -0.13
C HIS A 419 -5.17 -6.20 -0.72
N LEU A 420 -4.37 -5.27 -0.20
CA LEU A 420 -4.29 -3.89 -0.70
C LEU A 420 -3.72 -3.81 -2.12
N ALA A 421 -2.69 -4.60 -2.43
CA ALA A 421 -2.17 -4.71 -3.78
C ALA A 421 -3.23 -5.25 -4.75
N GLU A 422 -3.96 -6.29 -4.36
CA GLU A 422 -5.06 -6.84 -5.16
C GLU A 422 -6.19 -5.83 -5.37
N MET A 423 -6.53 -5.02 -4.37
CA MET A 423 -7.50 -3.94 -4.52
C MET A 423 -7.06 -2.94 -5.61
N LEU A 424 -5.80 -2.51 -5.61
CA LEU A 424 -5.26 -1.63 -6.66
C LEU A 424 -5.29 -2.31 -8.05
N ILE A 425 -4.87 -3.57 -8.13
CA ILE A 425 -4.84 -4.35 -9.37
C ILE A 425 -6.24 -4.49 -9.96
N ARG A 426 -7.25 -4.76 -9.12
CA ARG A 426 -8.65 -4.88 -9.53
C ARG A 426 -9.23 -3.53 -9.94
N LYS A 427 -9.02 -2.48 -9.14
CA LYS A 427 -9.52 -1.13 -9.42
C LYS A 427 -9.04 -0.59 -10.76
N TRP A 428 -7.77 -0.81 -11.09
CA TRP A 428 -7.14 -0.32 -12.31
C TRP A 428 -7.09 -1.37 -13.44
N ASN A 429 -7.75 -2.51 -13.29
CA ASN A 429 -7.80 -3.61 -14.27
C ASN A 429 -6.42 -4.07 -14.80
N LEU A 430 -5.46 -4.20 -13.88
CA LEU A 430 -4.06 -4.50 -14.21
C LEU A 430 -3.73 -5.99 -14.29
N ARG A 431 -4.70 -6.89 -14.05
CA ARG A 431 -4.47 -8.35 -13.99
C ARG A 431 -3.71 -8.91 -15.20
N ASN A 432 -3.94 -8.37 -16.39
CA ASN A 432 -3.29 -8.84 -17.60
C ASN A 432 -1.95 -8.14 -17.91
N LYS A 433 -1.60 -7.07 -17.17
CA LYS A 433 -0.37 -6.28 -17.34
C LYS A 433 0.70 -6.61 -16.30
N ILE A 434 0.28 -7.14 -15.15
CA ILE A 434 1.19 -7.41 -14.04
C ILE A 434 2.03 -8.67 -14.27
N LEU A 435 3.34 -8.54 -14.11
CA LEU A 435 4.26 -9.67 -14.08
C LEU A 435 4.51 -10.10 -12.63
N THR A 436 5.02 -11.30 -12.43
CA THR A 436 5.44 -11.77 -11.11
C THR A 436 6.96 -11.86 -11.04
N SER A 437 7.54 -11.78 -9.83
CA SER A 437 9.00 -11.85 -9.64
C SER A 437 9.65 -13.13 -10.17
N GLN A 438 8.89 -14.20 -10.40
CA GLN A 438 9.37 -15.47 -10.98
C GLN A 438 9.43 -15.43 -12.52
N ASN A 439 8.75 -14.48 -13.15
CA ASN A 439 8.83 -14.27 -14.58
C ASN A 439 10.12 -13.51 -14.91
N GLN A 440 10.97 -14.06 -15.80
CA GLN A 440 12.22 -13.40 -16.21
C GLN A 440 11.99 -12.00 -16.79
N GLU A 441 10.87 -11.75 -17.47
CA GLU A 441 10.56 -10.43 -18.02
C GLU A 441 10.37 -9.36 -16.93
N SER A 442 10.12 -9.75 -15.67
CA SER A 442 10.09 -8.83 -14.54
C SER A 442 11.43 -8.13 -14.32
N LEU A 443 12.55 -8.72 -14.78
CA LEU A 443 13.89 -8.12 -14.67
C LEU A 443 14.05 -6.84 -15.51
N LYS A 444 13.17 -6.62 -16.51
CA LYS A 444 13.10 -5.33 -17.22
C LYS A 444 12.95 -4.17 -16.24
N LEU A 445 12.20 -4.35 -15.15
CA LEU A 445 11.99 -3.33 -14.11
C LEU A 445 13.31 -2.83 -13.51
N PHE A 446 14.29 -3.71 -13.34
CA PHE A 446 15.60 -3.41 -12.75
C PHE A 446 16.71 -3.20 -13.80
N ALA A 447 16.35 -3.02 -15.07
CA ALA A 447 17.33 -2.89 -16.16
C ALA A 447 18.37 -1.78 -15.93
N CYS A 448 18.00 -0.67 -15.28
CA CYS A 448 18.89 0.47 -15.01
C CYS A 448 20.14 0.13 -14.19
N PHE A 449 20.16 -1.01 -13.50
CA PHE A 449 21.34 -1.49 -12.77
C PHE A 449 22.39 -2.17 -13.69
N GLY A 450 22.07 -2.36 -14.97
CA GLY A 450 23.00 -2.84 -15.99
C GLY A 450 23.06 -4.36 -16.08
N ASP A 451 23.72 -5.00 -15.12
CA ASP A 451 23.93 -6.46 -15.09
C ASP A 451 23.24 -7.15 -13.91
N GLU A 452 23.12 -8.47 -14.00
CA GLU A 452 22.43 -9.31 -13.02
C GLU A 452 23.03 -9.22 -11.61
N ILE A 453 24.33 -8.94 -11.47
CA ILE A 453 25.00 -8.83 -10.17
C ILE A 453 24.55 -7.55 -9.46
N HIS A 454 24.57 -6.43 -10.19
CA HIS A 454 24.12 -5.14 -9.66
C HIS A 454 22.61 -5.16 -9.38
N MET A 455 21.80 -5.81 -10.24
CA MET A 455 20.38 -6.04 -9.97
C MET A 455 20.17 -6.82 -8.66
N LEU A 456 20.92 -7.92 -8.47
CA LEU A 456 20.83 -8.72 -7.25
C LEU A 456 21.20 -7.90 -6.00
N GLN A 457 22.27 -7.11 -6.06
CA GLN A 457 22.69 -6.24 -4.95
C GLN A 457 21.62 -5.20 -4.61
N ALA A 458 21.04 -4.54 -5.63
CA ALA A 458 19.99 -3.56 -5.43
C ALA A 458 18.72 -4.16 -4.83
N ILE A 459 18.27 -5.32 -5.35
CA ILE A 459 17.09 -6.02 -4.85
C ILE A 459 17.31 -6.50 -3.41
N THR A 460 18.45 -7.13 -3.11
CA THR A 460 18.74 -7.63 -1.76
C THR A 460 18.86 -6.50 -0.74
N TRP A 461 19.47 -5.38 -1.11
CA TRP A 461 19.48 -4.18 -0.28
C TRP A 461 18.07 -3.64 -0.06
N LEU A 462 17.29 -3.43 -1.12
CA LEU A 462 15.94 -2.87 -1.04
C LEU A 462 15.04 -3.73 -0.15
N MET A 463 15.04 -5.05 -0.35
CA MET A 463 14.23 -5.97 0.46
C MET A 463 14.68 -6.02 1.92
N SER A 464 15.97 -5.88 2.19
CA SER A 464 16.48 -5.78 3.57
C SER A 464 16.08 -4.44 4.20
N PHE A 465 16.14 -3.36 3.42
CA PHE A 465 15.77 -2.02 3.84
C PHE A 465 14.27 -1.89 4.13
N VAL A 466 13.38 -2.44 3.30
CA VAL A 466 11.93 -2.35 3.56
C VAL A 466 11.47 -3.36 4.61
N SER A 467 12.10 -4.53 4.72
CA SER A 467 11.71 -5.55 5.71
C SER A 467 12.30 -5.30 7.10
N GLY A 468 13.37 -4.50 7.21
CA GLY A 468 14.12 -4.35 8.46
C GLY A 468 14.77 -5.65 8.93
N THR A 469 15.06 -6.57 8.02
CA THR A 469 15.77 -7.83 8.30
C THR A 469 16.93 -8.02 7.34
N GLY A 470 17.96 -8.76 7.77
CA GLY A 470 19.06 -9.12 6.88
C GLY A 470 18.65 -10.10 5.80
N TRP A 471 19.42 -10.10 4.70
CA TRP A 471 19.37 -11.15 3.69
C TRP A 471 20.44 -12.21 3.99
N ASN A 472 20.02 -13.46 4.00
CA ASN A 472 20.88 -14.63 4.06
C ASN A 472 20.37 -15.68 3.07
N GLY A 473 21.12 -15.88 1.98
CA GLY A 473 20.77 -16.84 0.92
C GLY A 473 20.65 -18.30 1.37
N SER A 474 21.06 -18.65 2.60
CA SER A 474 20.94 -20.00 3.16
C SER A 474 19.77 -20.20 4.14
N GLN A 475 19.11 -19.12 4.58
CA GLN A 475 18.08 -19.17 5.62
C GLN A 475 16.74 -18.66 5.09
N VAL A 476 15.81 -19.58 4.84
CA VAL A 476 14.43 -19.29 4.39
C VAL A 476 13.57 -18.68 5.52
N GLN A 477 14.12 -18.53 6.72
CA GLN A 477 13.43 -17.94 7.87
C GLN A 477 13.55 -16.42 7.95
N GLN A 478 14.50 -15.80 7.23
CA GLN A 478 14.63 -14.34 7.16
C GLN A 478 13.69 -13.76 6.09
N THR A 479 12.92 -12.74 6.48
CA THR A 479 11.91 -12.08 5.64
C THR A 479 12.51 -11.51 4.35
N ALA A 480 13.64 -10.80 4.42
CA ALA A 480 14.31 -10.28 3.22
C ALA A 480 14.70 -11.40 2.24
N SER A 481 15.19 -12.54 2.75
CA SER A 481 15.50 -13.71 1.92
C SER A 481 14.27 -14.24 1.21
N MET A 482 13.14 -14.38 1.93
CA MET A 482 11.88 -14.86 1.37
C MET A 482 11.31 -13.92 0.29
N LEU A 483 11.43 -12.60 0.47
CA LEU A 483 11.03 -11.60 -0.53
C LEU A 483 11.91 -11.66 -1.79
N CYS A 484 13.19 -11.97 -1.64
CA CYS A 484 14.12 -12.04 -2.76
C CYS A 484 13.99 -13.32 -3.61
N VAL A 485 13.40 -14.42 -3.10
CA VAL A 485 13.49 -15.75 -3.73
C VAL A 485 13.08 -15.76 -5.21
N GLY A 486 11.95 -15.12 -5.54
CA GLY A 486 11.45 -15.09 -6.92
C GLY A 486 12.42 -14.42 -7.88
N PHE A 487 12.86 -13.21 -7.55
CA PHE A 487 13.84 -12.48 -8.34
C PHE A 487 15.19 -13.18 -8.42
N VAL A 488 15.68 -13.78 -7.33
CA VAL A 488 16.94 -14.54 -7.33
C VAL A 488 16.87 -15.69 -8.32
N ARG A 489 15.76 -16.43 -8.36
CA ARG A 489 15.56 -17.50 -9.34
C ARG A 489 15.62 -16.96 -10.77
N SER A 490 14.85 -15.92 -11.07
CA SER A 490 14.85 -15.32 -12.42
C SER A 490 16.21 -14.76 -12.83
N LEU A 491 16.96 -14.15 -11.90
CA LEU A 491 18.31 -13.65 -12.12
C LEU A 491 19.30 -14.79 -12.39
N LEU A 492 19.24 -15.89 -11.62
CA LEU A 492 20.10 -17.05 -11.84
C LEU A 492 19.82 -17.70 -13.20
N GLU A 493 18.54 -17.88 -13.55
CA GLU A 493 18.16 -18.41 -14.86
C GLU A 493 18.59 -17.47 -15.99
N SER A 494 18.52 -16.14 -15.79
CA SER A 494 19.03 -15.13 -16.73
C SER A 494 20.55 -15.23 -16.91
N ALA A 495 21.29 -15.30 -15.81
CA ALA A 495 22.75 -15.29 -15.80
C ALA A 495 23.38 -16.55 -16.43
N LEU A 496 22.65 -17.66 -16.48
CA LEU A 496 23.08 -18.90 -17.12
C LEU A 496 22.91 -18.89 -18.66
N GLN A 497 22.22 -17.89 -19.23
CA GLN A 497 22.00 -17.78 -20.66
C GLN A 497 23.06 -16.90 -21.34
N ILE A 498 23.50 -17.30 -22.53
CA ILE A 498 24.40 -16.48 -23.36
C ILE A 498 23.58 -15.32 -23.95
N ARG A 499 23.91 -14.09 -23.53
CA ARG A 499 23.19 -12.87 -23.92
C ARG A 499 24.15 -11.75 -24.31
N LEU A 500 23.62 -10.75 -25.04
CA LEU A 500 24.35 -9.54 -25.37
C LEU A 500 24.59 -8.68 -24.11
N LYS A 501 25.67 -7.89 -24.12
CA LYS A 501 25.88 -6.86 -23.10
C LYS A 501 24.70 -5.88 -23.10
N GLU A 502 24.24 -5.46 -21.91
CA GLU A 502 23.08 -4.56 -21.75
C GLU A 502 21.74 -5.13 -22.28
N TYR A 503 21.60 -6.47 -22.33
CA TYR A 503 20.39 -7.15 -22.80
C TYR A 503 19.10 -6.59 -22.17
N TRP A 504 19.05 -6.46 -20.84
CA TRP A 504 17.85 -5.99 -20.15
C TRP A 504 17.55 -4.51 -20.42
N ASN A 505 18.58 -3.67 -20.57
CA ASN A 505 18.41 -2.28 -21.00
C ASN A 505 17.76 -2.22 -22.37
N TYR A 506 18.26 -3.00 -23.34
CA TYR A 506 17.65 -3.11 -24.66
C TYR A 506 16.19 -3.56 -24.57
N ARG A 507 15.93 -4.68 -23.87
CA ARG A 507 14.58 -5.25 -23.74
C ARG A 507 13.60 -4.30 -23.06
N SER A 508 14.04 -3.54 -22.07
CA SER A 508 13.22 -2.54 -21.38
C SER A 508 12.95 -1.27 -22.21
N SER A 509 13.73 -1.03 -23.26
CA SER A 509 13.54 0.09 -24.18
C SER A 509 12.61 -0.23 -25.36
N LEU A 510 12.19 -1.49 -25.51
CA LEU A 510 11.31 -1.89 -26.61
C LEU A 510 9.91 -1.29 -26.44
N PRO A 511 9.28 -0.78 -27.52
CA PRO A 511 7.94 -0.26 -27.45
C PRO A 511 6.92 -1.38 -27.21
N THR A 512 5.91 -1.07 -26.41
CA THR A 512 4.76 -1.93 -26.14
C THR A 512 3.59 -1.56 -27.05
N MET A 513 2.49 -2.31 -26.95
CA MET A 513 1.24 -1.94 -27.64
C MET A 513 0.61 -0.66 -27.10
N ASP A 514 1.00 -0.24 -25.90
CA ASP A 514 0.50 0.97 -25.24
C ASP A 514 1.40 2.19 -25.55
N THR A 515 2.56 2.01 -26.20
CA THR A 515 3.44 3.13 -26.55
C THR A 515 2.74 4.11 -27.50
N VAL A 516 2.69 5.37 -27.08
CA VAL A 516 2.14 6.48 -27.88
C VAL A 516 3.24 7.08 -28.79
N SER A 517 2.86 7.43 -30.03
CA SER A 517 3.81 7.88 -31.05
C SER A 517 4.28 9.32 -30.85
N ASP A 518 5.59 9.51 -30.99
CA ASP A 518 6.23 10.82 -31.12
C ASP A 518 6.48 11.20 -32.60
N GLY A 519 5.84 10.53 -33.56
CA GLY A 519 5.84 10.91 -34.98
C GLY A 519 6.10 9.80 -36.00
N PHE A 520 6.57 8.61 -35.56
CA PHE A 520 6.78 7.46 -36.44
C PHE A 520 6.22 6.17 -35.85
N TYR A 521 6.01 5.20 -36.73
CA TYR A 521 5.54 3.85 -36.41
C TYR A 521 6.40 2.80 -37.10
N THR A 522 6.41 1.58 -36.58
CA THR A 522 7.06 0.44 -37.23
C THR A 522 6.36 -0.86 -36.87
N PHE A 523 6.54 -1.90 -37.69
CA PHE A 523 6.08 -3.24 -37.35
C PHE A 523 7.18 -3.97 -36.60
N MET A 524 6.85 -4.51 -35.41
CA MET A 524 7.75 -5.36 -34.63
C MET A 524 7.08 -6.68 -34.31
N GLU A 525 7.87 -7.74 -34.17
CA GLU A 525 7.37 -9.06 -33.81
C GLU A 525 7.08 -9.18 -32.31
N PHE A 526 5.98 -9.85 -31.98
CA PHE A 526 5.53 -10.12 -30.62
C PHE A 526 5.31 -11.62 -30.40
N GLU A 527 5.67 -12.07 -29.20
CA GLU A 527 5.26 -13.37 -28.64
C GLU A 527 4.29 -13.10 -27.47
N GLY A 528 3.01 -13.33 -27.71
CA GLY A 528 1.95 -12.91 -26.78
C GLY A 528 1.90 -11.37 -26.67
N ARG A 529 2.20 -10.83 -25.48
CA ARG A 529 2.30 -9.38 -25.21
C ARG A 529 3.72 -8.84 -25.30
N GLU A 530 4.71 -9.71 -25.44
CA GLU A 530 6.12 -9.33 -25.35
C GLU A 530 6.71 -9.03 -26.73
N ASN A 531 7.30 -7.85 -26.87
CA ASN A 531 8.03 -7.48 -28.08
C ASN A 531 9.35 -8.27 -28.14
N THR A 532 9.63 -8.96 -29.24
CA THR A 532 10.86 -9.76 -29.41
C THR A 532 12.07 -8.89 -29.75
N GLY A 533 11.84 -7.66 -30.21
CA GLY A 533 12.87 -6.74 -30.71
C GLY A 533 13.17 -6.93 -32.21
N ILE A 534 12.53 -7.88 -32.89
CA ILE A 534 12.68 -8.06 -34.33
C ILE A 534 11.83 -6.99 -35.03
N ILE A 535 12.50 -6.07 -35.70
CA ILE A 535 11.89 -4.97 -36.44
C ILE A 535 11.69 -5.34 -37.92
N CYS A 536 10.61 -4.85 -38.53
CA CYS A 536 10.42 -4.93 -39.96
C CYS A 536 11.53 -4.16 -40.68
N ALA A 537 12.18 -4.82 -41.64
CA ALA A 537 13.28 -4.26 -42.40
C ALA A 537 13.11 -4.57 -43.89
N GLN A 538 13.69 -3.71 -44.73
CA GLN A 538 13.68 -3.83 -46.18
C GLN A 538 15.10 -4.03 -46.69
N GLU A 539 15.28 -5.01 -47.57
CA GLU A 539 16.56 -5.26 -48.22
C GLU A 539 16.79 -4.30 -49.40
N HIS A 540 17.94 -3.66 -49.42
CA HIS A 540 18.40 -2.84 -50.54
C HIS A 540 19.93 -2.88 -50.63
N GLY A 541 20.48 -3.12 -51.82
CA GLY A 541 21.94 -3.14 -52.02
C GLY A 541 22.71 -4.15 -51.15
N GLY A 542 22.09 -5.28 -50.79
CA GLY A 542 22.70 -6.31 -49.92
C GLY A 542 22.70 -5.99 -48.43
N SER A 543 22.06 -4.90 -47.99
CA SER A 543 21.86 -4.53 -46.60
C SER A 543 20.38 -4.47 -46.24
N SER A 544 20.05 -4.73 -44.98
CA SER A 544 18.67 -4.67 -44.46
C SER A 544 18.49 -3.41 -43.61
N TYR A 545 17.50 -2.58 -43.94
CA TYR A 545 17.25 -1.29 -43.29
C TYR A 545 15.91 -1.31 -42.55
N PRO A 546 15.85 -0.87 -41.28
CA PRO A 546 14.58 -0.79 -40.57
C PRO A 546 13.58 0.12 -41.27
N VAL A 547 12.33 -0.31 -41.32
CA VAL A 547 11.23 0.42 -41.96
C VAL A 547 10.44 1.18 -40.92
N LEU A 548 10.36 2.50 -41.08
CA LEU A 548 9.51 3.40 -40.31
C LEU A 548 8.41 3.98 -41.19
N PHE A 549 7.26 4.29 -40.59
CA PHE A 549 6.09 4.87 -41.25
C PHE A 549 5.74 6.21 -40.63
N ALA A 550 5.43 7.21 -41.46
CA ALA A 550 4.99 8.53 -41.02
C ALA A 550 3.62 8.54 -40.33
N SER A 551 2.78 7.52 -40.59
CA SER A 551 1.41 7.45 -40.10
C SER A 551 0.93 6.00 -40.02
N VAL A 552 -0.13 5.78 -39.24
CA VAL A 552 -0.83 4.48 -39.18
C VAL A 552 -1.43 4.12 -40.56
N SER A 553 -1.88 5.11 -41.33
CA SER A 553 -2.38 4.90 -42.70
C SER A 553 -1.29 4.39 -43.63
N ALA A 554 -0.10 4.99 -43.62
CA ALA A 554 1.04 4.54 -44.41
C ALA A 554 1.45 3.10 -44.05
N ALA A 555 1.48 2.77 -42.75
CA ALA A 555 1.77 1.42 -42.28
C ALA A 555 0.72 0.40 -42.76
N ARG A 556 -0.57 0.75 -42.74
CA ARG A 556 -1.66 -0.12 -43.24
C ARG A 556 -1.56 -0.33 -44.76
N ALA A 557 -1.26 0.74 -45.52
CA ALA A 557 -1.07 0.65 -46.97
C ALA A 557 0.15 -0.23 -47.32
N TYR A 558 1.21 -0.17 -46.54
CA TYR A 558 2.36 -1.07 -46.67
C TYR A 558 1.98 -2.52 -46.35
N ALA A 559 1.24 -2.77 -45.27
CA ALA A 559 0.83 -4.11 -44.85
C ALA A 559 -0.07 -4.85 -45.87
N ILE A 560 -0.81 -4.11 -46.71
CA ILE A 560 -1.56 -4.69 -47.85
C ILE A 560 -0.61 -5.26 -48.91
N ARG A 561 0.51 -4.58 -49.17
CA ARG A 561 1.51 -4.97 -50.20
C ARG A 561 2.48 -6.02 -49.68
N VAL A 562 2.88 -5.90 -48.41
CA VAL A 562 3.82 -6.79 -47.74
C VAL A 562 3.14 -7.35 -46.49
N PRO A 563 2.57 -8.58 -46.56
CA PRO A 563 1.92 -9.19 -45.42
C PRO A 563 2.85 -9.31 -44.21
N GLN A 564 2.41 -8.82 -43.05
CA GLN A 564 3.23 -8.79 -41.83
C GLN A 564 3.10 -10.05 -40.97
N GLY A 565 2.13 -10.93 -41.26
CA GLY A 565 1.79 -12.08 -40.43
C GLY A 565 1.11 -11.68 -39.11
N GLU A 566 0.63 -12.67 -38.35
CA GLU A 566 -0.13 -12.41 -37.12
C GLU A 566 0.75 -11.91 -35.96
N ARG A 567 2.03 -12.30 -35.94
CA ARG A 567 2.98 -11.99 -34.86
C ARG A 567 3.50 -10.55 -34.93
N ARG A 568 3.51 -9.90 -36.09
CA ARG A 568 3.98 -8.51 -36.19
C ARG A 568 2.86 -7.54 -35.88
N LYS A 569 3.10 -6.66 -34.90
CA LYS A 569 2.17 -5.61 -34.51
C LYS A 569 2.76 -4.24 -34.85
N LEU A 570 1.88 -3.31 -35.21
CA LEU A 570 2.26 -1.91 -35.43
C LEU A 570 2.44 -1.24 -34.08
N VAL A 571 3.61 -0.66 -33.85
CA VAL A 571 3.97 0.05 -32.63
C VAL A 571 4.54 1.43 -32.95
N ALA A 572 4.40 2.34 -32.01
CA ALA A 572 5.02 3.65 -32.07
C ALA A 572 6.54 3.56 -31.86
N VAL A 573 7.27 4.46 -32.51
CA VAL A 573 8.70 4.71 -32.21
C VAL A 573 8.79 6.00 -31.41
N ASP A 574 9.04 5.86 -30.12
CA ASP A 574 9.26 6.96 -29.19
C ASP A 574 10.76 7.25 -29.01
N ASP A 575 11.05 8.34 -28.28
CA ASP A 575 12.44 8.73 -28.02
C ASP A 575 13.24 7.67 -27.25
N CYS A 576 12.59 6.94 -26.33
CA CYS A 576 13.23 5.87 -25.56
C CYS A 576 13.76 4.76 -26.47
N TYR A 577 12.92 4.22 -27.34
CA TYR A 577 13.35 3.17 -28.27
C TYR A 577 14.31 3.70 -29.34
N TRP A 578 14.04 4.90 -29.88
CA TRP A 578 14.90 5.49 -30.91
C TRP A 578 16.34 5.70 -30.44
N ASN A 579 16.55 6.14 -29.20
CA ASN A 579 17.89 6.32 -28.65
C ASN A 579 18.71 5.03 -28.64
N VAL A 580 18.06 3.89 -28.41
CA VAL A 580 18.69 2.57 -28.46
C VAL A 580 18.91 2.11 -29.90
N LEU A 581 17.88 2.22 -30.75
CA LEU A 581 17.96 1.86 -32.17
C LEU A 581 19.04 2.67 -32.91
N ARG A 582 19.14 3.97 -32.64
CA ARG A 582 20.15 4.88 -33.21
C ARG A 582 21.57 4.43 -32.92
N LYS A 583 21.86 4.02 -31.67
CA LYS A 583 23.20 3.50 -31.30
C LYS A 583 23.54 2.26 -32.12
N HIS A 584 22.58 1.35 -32.29
CA HIS A 584 22.77 0.14 -33.08
C HIS A 584 22.95 0.43 -34.58
N LEU A 585 22.15 1.35 -35.14
CA LEU A 585 22.26 1.75 -36.54
C LEU A 585 23.59 2.43 -36.87
N LYS A 586 24.12 3.26 -35.96
CA LYS A 586 25.45 3.87 -36.12
C LYS A 586 26.59 2.85 -36.24
N GLN A 587 26.42 1.66 -35.65
CA GLN A 587 27.42 0.60 -35.66
C GLN A 587 27.24 -0.40 -36.81
N SER A 588 26.11 -0.32 -37.53
CA SER A 588 25.75 -1.27 -38.58
C SER A 588 25.60 -0.58 -39.93
N THR A 589 24.38 -0.24 -40.34
CA THR A 589 24.08 0.28 -41.68
C THR A 589 24.14 1.80 -41.80
N GLY A 590 24.06 2.51 -40.67
CA GLY A 590 24.00 3.97 -40.60
C GLY A 590 22.71 4.61 -41.15
N LYS A 591 21.74 3.79 -41.60
CA LYS A 591 20.58 4.26 -42.36
C LYS A 591 19.29 3.55 -41.96
N TRP A 592 18.16 4.16 -42.31
CA TRP A 592 16.81 3.65 -42.10
C TRP A 592 15.90 4.06 -43.26
N CYS A 593 14.78 3.37 -43.42
CA CYS A 593 13.83 3.59 -44.52
C CYS A 593 12.54 4.22 -44.00
N LEU A 594 12.06 5.28 -44.64
CA LEU A 594 10.77 5.94 -44.33
C LEU A 594 9.76 5.70 -45.45
N TYR A 595 8.57 5.25 -45.08
CA TYR A 595 7.40 5.22 -45.96
C TYR A 595 6.42 6.34 -45.62
N LEU A 596 6.04 7.09 -46.65
CA LEU A 596 4.92 8.04 -46.65
C LEU A 596 3.65 7.33 -47.19
N ASP A 597 2.50 7.99 -47.18
CA ASP A 597 1.20 7.42 -47.57
C ASP A 597 1.19 6.87 -49.03
N GLY A 598 1.63 5.62 -49.21
CA GLY A 598 1.59 4.90 -50.49
C GLY A 598 2.89 4.90 -51.31
N ASP A 599 3.84 5.78 -51.00
CA ASP A 599 5.08 5.99 -51.77
C ASP A 599 6.10 4.83 -51.66
N GLU A 600 7.12 4.85 -52.53
CA GLU A 600 8.33 4.04 -52.38
C GLU A 600 9.14 4.50 -51.15
N GLY A 601 9.79 3.55 -50.48
CA GLY A 601 10.57 3.84 -49.27
C GLY A 601 11.78 4.73 -49.54
N ILE A 602 11.94 5.79 -48.75
CA ILE A 602 13.05 6.74 -48.85
C ILE A 602 14.10 6.40 -47.80
N LEU A 603 15.35 6.19 -48.24
CA LEU A 603 16.47 5.94 -47.33
C LEU A 603 17.02 7.24 -46.76
N PHE A 604 17.21 7.27 -45.44
CA PHE A 604 17.77 8.38 -44.70
C PHE A 604 18.95 7.94 -43.85
N ASP A 605 19.93 8.83 -43.68
CA ASP A 605 20.98 8.65 -42.69
C ASP A 605 20.41 8.76 -41.27
N VAL A 606 20.99 8.02 -40.34
CA VAL A 606 20.55 8.01 -38.93
C VAL A 606 20.61 9.39 -38.27
N GLU A 607 21.51 10.26 -38.74
CA GLU A 607 21.70 11.61 -38.18
C GLU A 607 20.59 12.60 -38.53
N VAL A 608 19.85 12.36 -39.62
CA VAL A 608 18.77 13.27 -40.05
C VAL A 608 17.40 12.94 -39.45
N TYR A 609 17.32 11.92 -38.59
CA TYR A 609 16.06 11.45 -38.01
C TYR A 609 15.20 12.58 -37.42
N GLU A 610 15.79 13.45 -36.61
CA GLU A 610 15.02 14.51 -35.94
C GLU A 610 14.51 15.55 -36.93
N GLN A 611 15.32 15.89 -37.95
CA GLN A 611 14.92 16.81 -39.01
C GLN A 611 13.75 16.24 -39.82
N VAL A 612 13.82 14.95 -40.17
CA VAL A 612 12.77 14.24 -40.89
C VAL A 612 11.51 14.11 -40.03
N ARG A 613 11.63 13.80 -38.73
CA ARG A 613 10.52 13.73 -37.78
C ARG A 613 9.77 15.07 -37.68
N GLN A 614 10.50 16.17 -37.54
CA GLN A 614 9.92 17.52 -37.48
C GLN A 614 9.25 17.91 -38.81
N MET A 615 9.87 17.55 -39.94
CA MET A 615 9.28 17.76 -41.27
C MET A 615 7.95 17.02 -41.42
N VAL A 616 7.89 15.76 -41.00
CA VAL A 616 6.68 14.94 -41.06
C VAL A 616 5.60 15.49 -40.13
N LYS A 617 5.94 15.86 -38.89
CA LYS A 617 4.99 16.51 -37.96
C LYS A 617 4.37 17.78 -38.56
N LYS A 618 5.16 18.63 -39.21
CA LYS A 618 4.67 19.86 -39.87
C LYS A 618 3.79 19.63 -41.10
N ARG A 619 3.76 18.42 -41.66
CA ARG A 619 2.87 18.06 -42.78
C ARG A 619 1.55 17.43 -42.33
N CYS A 620 1.48 16.97 -41.08
CA CYS A 620 0.31 16.30 -40.51
C CYS A 620 -0.58 17.23 -39.66
N PHE A 621 -0.14 18.46 -39.41
CA PHE A 621 -0.94 19.61 -38.96
C PHE A 621 -1.09 20.59 -40.13
#